data_AF-A0A9D8P1V2-F1
#
_entry.id   AF-A0A9D8P1V2-F1
#
_cell.length_a   1.000
_cell.length_b   1.000
_cell.length_c   1.000
_cell.angle_alpha   90.00
_cell.angle_beta   90.00
_cell.angle_gamma   90.00
#
_symmetry.space_group_name_H-M   'P 1'
#
loop_
_entity.id
_entity.type
_entity.pdbx_description
1 polymer ?
#
loop_
_entity_poly.entity_id
_entity_poly.type
_entity_poly.pdbx_seq_one_letter_code
_entity_poly.pdbx_strand_id
1 'polypeptide(L)'
;MNKTFLAIAMTALMGLSGCGGRSANPVIISQSGDQQLSCKGLKFEMENIKDDIQRLLPSTDKTAQNIALGVAGSFLLVPLFFMDFKNADKAEYDALRQRYNYLLAIAISKNCSVKSKKLPSVEQMKAEYKKQQAAE
;
A
#
# COMPACT_ATOMS: atom_id res chain seq x y z
N MET A 1 -31.24 42.47 7.30
CA MET A 1 -30.09 41.55 7.21
C MET A 1 -29.07 41.97 8.25
N ASN A 2 -28.95 41.22 9.35
CA ASN A 2 -28.12 41.63 10.49
C ASN A 2 -26.64 41.42 10.18
N LYS A 3 -25.84 42.49 10.29
CA LYS A 3 -24.40 42.49 10.02
C LYS A 3 -23.64 41.45 10.86
N THR A 4 -24.17 41.08 12.02
CA THR A 4 -23.68 40.00 12.90
C THR A 4 -23.84 38.60 12.32
N PHE A 5 -24.91 38.32 11.55
CA PHE A 5 -25.07 37.03 10.88
C PHE A 5 -24.07 36.84 9.74
N LEU A 6 -23.74 37.93 9.03
CA LEU A 6 -22.77 37.92 7.93
C LEU A 6 -21.33 37.68 8.43
N ALA A 7 -20.99 38.21 9.61
CA ALA A 7 -19.69 38.01 10.23
C ALA A 7 -19.47 36.55 10.69
N ILE A 8 -20.49 35.92 11.29
CA ILE A 8 -20.39 34.53 11.78
C ILE A 8 -20.27 33.54 10.61
N ALA A 9 -21.00 33.77 9.53
CA ALA A 9 -20.92 32.93 8.32
C ALA A 9 -19.53 33.00 7.65
N MET A 10 -18.87 34.16 7.69
CA MET A 10 -17.56 34.35 7.05
C MET A 10 -16.42 33.69 7.85
N THR A 11 -16.50 33.67 9.19
CA THR A 11 -15.52 32.98 10.05
C THR A 11 -15.67 31.46 10.00
N ALA A 12 -16.89 30.95 9.82
CA ALA A 12 -17.15 29.51 9.71
C ALA A 12 -16.59 28.89 8.41
N LEU A 13 -16.53 29.66 7.31
CA LEU A 13 -15.95 29.19 6.05
C LEU A 13 -14.41 29.04 6.09
N MET A 14 -13.73 29.78 6.98
CA MET A 14 -12.26 29.69 7.12
C MET A 14 -11.80 28.47 7.95
N GLY A 15 -12.69 27.83 8.71
CA GLY A 15 -12.36 26.67 9.55
C GLY A 15 -12.29 25.33 8.80
N LEU A 16 -12.70 25.29 7.53
CA LEU A 16 -12.80 24.05 6.73
C LEU A 16 -11.61 23.83 5.78
N SER A 17 -10.63 24.74 5.73
CA SER A 17 -9.38 24.53 4.99
C SER A 17 -8.39 23.67 5.79
N GLY A 18 -8.86 22.50 6.26
CA GLY A 18 -8.00 21.46 6.79
C GLY A 18 -7.34 20.73 5.63
N CYS A 19 -6.09 21.07 5.30
CA CYS A 19 -5.22 20.26 4.44
C CYS A 19 -4.79 19.00 5.24
N GLY A 20 -5.74 18.13 5.57
CA GLY A 20 -5.56 16.95 6.43
C GLY A 20 -5.13 15.68 5.68
N GLY A 21 -4.54 15.83 4.50
CA GLY A 21 -4.04 14.74 3.67
C GLY A 21 -2.55 14.89 3.43
N ARG A 22 -1.77 13.84 3.71
CA ARG A 22 -0.37 13.80 3.27
C ARG A 22 -0.32 13.63 1.75
N SER A 23 0.70 14.20 1.11
CA SER A 23 0.99 13.90 -0.28
C SER A 23 1.66 12.53 -0.40
N ALA A 24 1.41 11.82 -1.51
CA ALA A 24 2.11 10.58 -1.81
C ALA A 24 3.58 10.86 -2.17
N ASN A 25 4.47 9.98 -1.74
CA ASN A 25 5.89 9.92 -2.09
C ASN A 25 6.20 8.57 -2.76
N PRO A 26 5.78 8.37 -4.03
CA PRO A 26 5.92 7.10 -4.72
C PRO A 26 7.39 6.77 -5.03
N VAL A 27 7.74 5.49 -4.92
CA VAL A 27 9.07 5.01 -5.30
C VAL A 27 9.21 4.86 -6.82
N ILE A 28 10.45 5.02 -7.31
CA ILE A 28 10.78 4.74 -8.71
C ILE A 28 10.74 3.22 -8.93
N ILE A 29 9.94 2.76 -9.90
CA ILE A 29 9.69 1.33 -10.19
C ILE A 29 10.92 0.62 -10.76
N SER A 30 11.69 1.29 -11.62
CA SER A 30 12.90 0.74 -12.26
C SER A 30 14.06 1.69 -12.02
N GLN A 31 15.15 1.19 -11.46
CA GLN A 31 16.32 1.95 -11.07
C GLN A 31 17.53 1.49 -11.87
N SER A 32 18.44 2.41 -12.14
CA SER A 32 19.75 2.09 -12.71
C SER A 32 20.51 1.17 -11.76
N GLY A 33 20.88 -0.02 -12.23
CA GLY A 33 21.62 -1.01 -11.42
C GLY A 33 20.81 -2.24 -11.01
N ASP A 34 19.49 -2.27 -11.20
CA ASP A 34 18.67 -3.45 -10.84
C ASP A 34 19.11 -4.72 -11.57
N GLN A 35 19.48 -4.56 -12.85
CA GLN A 35 20.01 -5.64 -13.68
C GLN A 35 21.38 -6.14 -13.19
N GLN A 36 22.09 -5.39 -12.35
CA GLN A 36 23.40 -5.76 -11.81
C GLN A 36 23.28 -6.43 -10.44
N LEU A 37 22.12 -6.35 -9.78
CA LEU A 37 21.89 -6.99 -8.48
C LEU A 37 22.06 -8.51 -8.56
N SER A 38 22.76 -9.07 -7.56
CA SER A 38 22.84 -10.52 -7.35
C SER A 38 21.50 -11.07 -6.87
N CYS A 39 21.30 -12.39 -6.93
CA CYS A 39 20.09 -13.01 -6.36
C CYS A 39 19.89 -12.68 -4.87
N LYS A 40 20.99 -12.52 -4.11
CA LYS A 40 20.92 -12.10 -2.71
C LYS A 40 20.48 -10.63 -2.60
N GLY A 41 21.02 -9.76 -3.45
CA GLY A 41 20.63 -8.34 -3.51
C GLY A 41 19.16 -8.16 -3.89
N LEU A 42 18.68 -8.88 -4.91
CA LEU A 42 17.27 -8.86 -5.33
C LEU A 42 16.35 -9.30 -4.19
N LYS A 43 16.70 -10.38 -3.49
CA LYS A 43 15.93 -10.84 -2.32
C LYS A 43 15.90 -9.81 -1.21
N PHE A 44 17.05 -9.25 -0.88
CA PHE A 44 17.16 -8.22 0.15
C PHE A 44 16.27 -7.02 -0.19
N GLU A 45 16.30 -6.56 -1.44
CA GLU A 45 15.52 -5.39 -1.83
C GLU A 45 14.02 -5.67 -1.91
N MET A 46 13.64 -6.87 -2.34
CA MET A 46 12.25 -7.34 -2.25
C MET A 46 11.75 -7.41 -0.79
N GLU A 47 12.59 -7.78 0.17
CA GLU A 47 12.22 -7.76 1.60
C GLU A 47 12.13 -6.33 2.15
N ASN A 48 13.06 -5.43 1.81
CA ASN A 48 12.97 -4.02 2.20
C ASN A 48 11.68 -3.35 1.70
N ILE A 49 11.26 -3.65 0.46
CA ILE A 49 10.00 -3.15 -0.08
C ILE A 49 8.80 -3.70 0.70
N LYS A 50 8.86 -4.94 1.17
CA LYS A 50 7.79 -5.49 2.03
C LYS A 50 7.73 -4.77 3.37
N ASP A 51 8.87 -4.39 3.93
CA ASP A 51 8.92 -3.59 5.16
C ASP A 51 8.40 -2.17 4.93
N ASP A 52 8.66 -1.57 3.77
CA ASP A 52 8.04 -0.29 3.36
C ASP A 52 6.52 -0.40 3.27
N ILE A 53 6.00 -1.47 2.65
CA ILE A 53 4.56 -1.72 2.57
C ILE A 53 3.96 -1.90 3.97
N GLN A 54 4.66 -2.58 4.89
CA GLN A 54 4.20 -2.72 6.28
C GLN A 54 4.08 -1.38 6.99
N ARG A 55 4.95 -0.41 6.69
CA ARG A 55 4.90 0.95 7.26
C ARG A 55 3.70 1.76 6.77
N LEU A 56 3.11 1.41 5.63
CA LEU A 56 1.86 2.01 5.15
C LEU A 56 0.64 1.49 5.89
N LEU A 57 0.75 0.33 6.55
CA LEU A 57 -0.34 -0.23 7.33
C LEU A 57 -0.42 0.48 8.68
N PRO A 58 -1.64 0.85 9.14
CA PRO A 58 -1.81 1.45 10.45
C PRO A 58 -1.27 0.54 11.56
N SER A 59 -0.77 1.14 12.64
CA SER A 59 -0.09 0.52 13.80
C SER A 59 -0.99 -0.38 14.66
N THR A 60 -1.93 -1.09 14.07
CA THR A 60 -2.69 -2.13 14.77
C THR A 60 -1.78 -3.34 15.01
N ASP A 61 -2.04 -4.01 16.12
CA ASP A 61 -1.32 -5.15 16.67
C ASP A 61 -0.66 -6.06 15.61
N LYS A 62 0.58 -6.50 15.85
CA LYS A 62 1.45 -7.21 14.88
C LYS A 62 0.80 -8.45 14.24
N THR A 63 -0.26 -8.98 14.84
CA THR A 63 -1.16 -9.99 14.29
C THR A 63 -1.81 -9.56 12.97
N ALA A 64 -2.20 -8.29 12.82
CA ALA A 64 -2.77 -7.73 11.59
C ALA A 64 -1.72 -7.52 10.48
N GLN A 65 -0.47 -7.23 10.85
CA GLN A 65 0.64 -7.05 9.89
C GLN A 65 0.99 -8.34 9.15
N ASN A 66 0.93 -9.48 9.84
CA ASN A 66 1.12 -10.81 9.23
C ASN A 66 -0.03 -11.18 8.28
N ILE A 67 -1.24 -10.67 8.54
CA ILE A 67 -2.46 -10.93 7.76
C ILE A 67 -2.48 -10.06 6.49
N ALA A 68 -2.09 -8.79 6.59
CA ALA A 68 -2.12 -7.84 5.48
C ALA A 68 -1.13 -8.18 4.34
N LEU A 69 -0.04 -8.89 4.66
CA LEU A 69 0.90 -9.39 3.66
C LEU A 69 0.50 -10.74 3.04
N GLY A 70 -0.58 -11.37 3.49
CA GLY A 70 -1.29 -12.42 2.74
C GLY A 70 -0.46 -13.56 2.16
N VAL A 71 0.70 -13.90 2.75
CA VAL A 71 1.53 -15.05 2.33
C VAL A 71 1.19 -16.31 3.13
N ALA A 72 0.47 -16.18 4.25
CA ALA A 72 -0.08 -17.30 5.01
C ALA A 72 -1.59 -17.10 5.15
N GLY A 73 -2.37 -18.07 4.69
CA GLY A 73 -3.83 -18.01 4.59
C GLY A 73 -4.57 -17.95 5.93
N SER A 74 -4.51 -16.80 6.60
CA SER A 74 -5.28 -16.52 7.82
C SER A 74 -6.10 -15.25 7.60
N PHE A 75 -7.32 -15.46 7.10
CA PHE A 75 -8.37 -14.46 6.93
C PHE A 75 -8.92 -14.00 8.29
N LEU A 76 -9.24 -12.69 8.40
CA LEU A 76 -10.33 -12.10 9.21
C LEU A 76 -10.12 -10.65 9.68
N LEU A 77 -9.07 -9.93 9.21
CA LEU A 77 -8.91 -8.50 9.59
C LEU A 77 -8.72 -7.51 8.43
N VAL A 78 -8.50 -7.99 7.21
CA VAL A 78 -8.28 -7.19 5.98
C VAL A 78 -9.32 -6.07 5.70
N PRO A 79 -10.64 -6.22 5.97
CA PRO A 79 -11.62 -5.24 5.47
C PRO A 79 -11.40 -3.83 6.00
N LEU A 80 -10.99 -3.70 7.27
CA LEU A 80 -10.79 -2.40 7.89
C LEU A 80 -9.48 -1.73 7.45
N PHE A 81 -8.45 -2.52 7.14
CA PHE A 81 -7.14 -2.00 6.72
C PHE A 81 -7.14 -1.37 5.34
N PHE A 82 -7.88 -1.94 4.38
CA PHE A 82 -7.84 -1.51 2.98
C PHE A 82 -9.03 -0.63 2.56
N MET A 83 -10.05 -0.47 3.41
CA MET A 83 -11.13 0.51 3.18
C MET A 83 -10.70 1.95 3.47
N ASP A 84 -9.76 2.15 4.42
CA ASP A 84 -9.26 3.47 4.84
C ASP A 84 -7.91 3.87 4.21
N PHE A 85 -7.45 3.17 3.16
CA PHE A 85 -6.29 3.65 2.39
C PHE A 85 -6.63 5.03 1.84
N LYS A 86 -6.03 6.07 2.43
CA LYS A 86 -6.12 7.42 1.88
C LYS A 86 -5.50 7.39 0.49
N ASN A 87 -5.93 8.30 -0.38
CA ASN A 87 -5.44 8.37 -1.77
C ASN A 87 -3.91 8.34 -1.87
N ALA A 88 -3.21 8.93 -0.89
CA ALA A 88 -1.75 8.92 -0.81
C ALA A 88 -1.16 7.53 -0.49
N ASP A 89 -1.71 6.82 0.49
CA ASP A 89 -1.24 5.48 0.87
C ASP A 89 -1.46 4.48 -0.26
N LYS A 90 -2.57 4.63 -1.01
CA LYS A 90 -2.86 3.79 -2.18
C LYS A 90 -1.83 4.01 -3.29
N ALA A 91 -1.50 5.26 -3.58
CA ALA A 91 -0.51 5.59 -4.61
C ALA A 91 0.90 5.07 -4.23
N GLU A 92 1.28 5.16 -2.96
CA GLU A 92 2.55 4.62 -2.48
C GLU A 92 2.60 3.10 -2.50
N TYR A 93 1.53 2.45 -2.03
CA TYR A 93 1.41 0.99 -2.12
C TYR A 93 1.52 0.52 -3.57
N ASP A 94 0.82 1.18 -4.49
CA ASP A 94 0.85 0.83 -5.91
C ASP A 94 2.27 0.95 -6.48
N ALA A 95 3.01 2.00 -6.13
CA ALA A 95 4.41 2.17 -6.54
C ALA A 95 5.32 1.08 -5.96
N LEU A 96 5.22 0.79 -4.65
CA LEU A 96 6.01 -0.24 -3.97
C LEU A 96 5.70 -1.64 -4.51
N ARG A 97 4.42 -1.97 -4.72
CA ARG A 97 3.99 -3.21 -5.37
C ARG A 97 4.61 -3.36 -6.77
N GLN A 98 4.54 -2.31 -7.58
CA GLN A 98 5.05 -2.37 -8.95
C GLN A 98 6.56 -2.57 -8.95
N ARG A 99 7.28 -1.87 -8.06
CA ARG A 99 8.71 -2.05 -7.83
C ARG A 99 9.04 -3.49 -7.43
N TYR A 100 8.34 -4.05 -6.44
CA TYR A 100 8.51 -5.44 -6.01
C TYR A 100 8.31 -6.42 -7.17
N ASN A 101 7.21 -6.27 -7.92
CA ASN A 101 6.87 -7.15 -9.03
C ASN A 101 7.88 -7.06 -10.17
N TYR A 102 8.45 -5.88 -10.40
CA TYR A 102 9.54 -5.67 -11.35
C TYR A 102 10.81 -6.40 -10.92
N LEU A 103 11.24 -6.26 -9.65
CA LEU A 103 12.41 -6.99 -9.13
C LEU A 103 12.19 -8.51 -9.10
N LEU A 104 10.98 -8.96 -8.80
CA LEU A 104 10.60 -10.37 -8.90
C LEU A 104 10.75 -10.89 -10.34
N ALA A 105 10.36 -10.11 -11.34
CA ALA A 105 10.54 -10.49 -12.75
C ALA A 105 12.02 -10.64 -13.10
N ILE A 106 12.90 -9.73 -12.63
CA ILE A 106 14.35 -9.86 -12.78
C ILE A 106 14.89 -11.10 -12.06
N ALA A 107 14.42 -11.37 -10.84
CA ALA A 107 14.84 -12.53 -10.07
C ALA A 107 14.48 -13.84 -10.79
N ILE A 108 13.28 -13.92 -11.36
CA ILE A 108 12.83 -15.05 -12.18
C ILE A 108 13.69 -15.16 -13.45
N SER A 109 13.93 -14.06 -14.17
CA SER A 109 14.73 -14.10 -15.40
C SER A 109 16.18 -14.51 -15.16
N LYS A 110 16.71 -14.23 -13.97
CA LYS A 110 18.05 -14.65 -13.53
C LYS A 110 18.08 -16.06 -12.93
N ASN A 111 16.98 -16.81 -12.95
CA ASN A 111 16.83 -18.13 -12.33
C ASN A 111 17.20 -18.14 -10.83
N CYS A 112 16.91 -17.04 -10.12
CA CYS A 112 17.08 -17.02 -8.67
C CYS A 112 16.04 -17.94 -8.00
N SER A 113 16.44 -18.70 -6.98
CA SER A 113 15.52 -19.51 -6.18
C SER A 113 14.65 -18.61 -5.28
N VAL A 114 13.59 -18.02 -5.84
CA VAL A 114 12.58 -17.21 -5.14
C VAL A 114 11.26 -17.97 -5.08
N LYS A 115 10.70 -18.13 -3.88
CA LYS A 115 9.38 -18.72 -3.64
C LYS A 115 8.36 -17.61 -3.37
N SER A 116 8.29 -16.62 -4.25
CA SER A 116 7.52 -15.39 -4.05
C SER A 116 6.51 -15.21 -5.18
N LYS A 117 5.31 -14.73 -4.85
CA LYS A 117 4.26 -14.41 -5.83
C LYS A 117 4.23 -12.90 -6.09
N LYS A 118 3.65 -12.50 -7.22
CA LYS A 118 3.38 -11.08 -7.49
C LYS A 118 2.42 -10.53 -6.44
N LEU A 119 2.70 -9.32 -5.96
CA LEU A 119 1.80 -8.59 -5.07
C LEU A 119 0.60 -8.07 -5.88
N PRO A 120 -0.63 -8.32 -5.42
CA PRO A 120 -1.86 -7.88 -6.08
C PRO A 120 -2.15 -6.40 -5.84
N SER A 121 -2.93 -5.77 -6.71
CA SER A 121 -3.46 -4.42 -6.49
C SER A 121 -4.51 -4.39 -5.38
N VAL A 122 -4.74 -3.21 -4.81
CA VAL A 122 -5.82 -3.00 -3.85
C VAL A 122 -7.18 -3.45 -4.43
N GLU A 123 -7.43 -3.19 -5.72
CA GLU A 123 -8.67 -3.61 -6.37
C GLU A 123 -8.75 -5.13 -6.56
N GLN A 124 -7.62 -5.80 -6.85
CA GLN A 124 -7.55 -7.26 -6.92
C GLN A 124 -7.81 -7.89 -5.54
N MET A 125 -7.20 -7.35 -4.48
CA MET A 125 -7.44 -7.79 -3.11
C MET A 125 -8.92 -7.61 -2.72
N LYS A 126 -9.53 -6.47 -3.04
CA LYS A 126 -10.97 -6.23 -2.83
C LYS A 126 -11.85 -7.20 -3.59
N ALA A 127 -11.50 -7.53 -4.84
CA ALA A 127 -12.25 -8.47 -5.66
C ALA A 127 -12.14 -9.90 -5.13
N GLU A 128 -10.96 -10.33 -4.69
CA GLU A 128 -10.74 -11.64 -4.06
C GLU A 128 -11.54 -11.75 -2.76
N TYR A 129 -11.54 -10.72 -1.93
CA TYR A 129 -12.33 -10.66 -0.71
C TYR A 129 -13.84 -10.78 -0.98
N LYS A 130 -14.36 -10.01 -1.95
CA LYS A 130 -15.79 -10.09 -2.34
C LYS A 130 -16.16 -11.49 -2.84
N LYS A 131 -15.28 -12.16 -3.59
CA LYS A 131 -15.51 -13.53 -4.05
C LYS A 131 -15.57 -14.53 -2.91
N GLN A 132 -14.75 -14.35 -1.87
CA GLN A 132 -14.73 -15.21 -0.70
C GLN A 132 -15.98 -15.03 0.16
N GLN A 133 -16.39 -13.79 0.43
CA GLN A 133 -17.66 -13.52 1.12
C GLN A 133 -18.87 -14.11 0.41
N ALA A 134 -18.84 -14.17 -0.93
CA ALA A 134 -19.93 -14.76 -1.71
C ALA A 134 -19.89 -16.30 -1.76
N ALA A 135 -18.80 -16.91 -1.27
CA ALA A 135 -18.62 -18.36 -1.19
C ALA A 135 -18.87 -18.93 0.22
N GLU A 136 -19.04 -18.04 1.21
CA GLU A 136 -19.50 -18.33 2.58
C GLU A 136 -21.02 -18.18 2.68
#